data_AF-A0A352B3X4-F1
#
_entry.id   AF-A0A352B3X4-F1
#
_cell.length_a   1.000
_cell.length_b   1.000
_cell.length_c   1.000
_cell.angle_alpha   90.00
_cell.angle_beta   90.00
_cell.angle_gamma   90.00
#
_symmetry.space_group_name_H-M   'P 1'
#
loop_
_entity.id
_entity.type
_entity.pdbx_description
1 polymer ?
#
loop_
_entity_poly.entity_id
_entity_poly.type
_entity_poly.pdbx_seq_one_letter_code
_entity_poly.pdbx_strand_id
1 'polypeptide(L)'
;MAAEPLHFNLHDTPGPGQASPSSPVASAELSPENGVVTEPPVPYSQQRLVLIRGLQHLAPIDPRRVDLLLSLSKVCTELNKGEEAWEASREAFDLCMACADWQGAARAGEALFLTNEAGALQGLAHAIWLAVTFPIAVKVTHDILERLINEAPHDDIAAVAAATAHYIADLRGGDDEAGQEGRDNAARIVANVSWSHGGVKDQEAFDIWFRIHNLDDPDTFLPLLASSLDKMTGGDWWYDRDALRARIPEQQD
;
A
#
# COMPACT_ATOMS: atom_id res chain seq x y z
N MET A 1 -14.84 12.65 20.69
CA MET A 1 -14.02 11.97 21.70
C MET A 1 -12.56 12.30 21.42
N ALA A 2 -11.77 12.71 22.41
CA ALA A 2 -10.33 12.89 22.19
C ALA A 2 -9.73 11.49 21.96
N ALA A 3 -9.09 11.29 20.81
CA ALA A 3 -8.33 10.08 20.56
C ALA A 3 -7.25 9.95 21.66
N GLU A 4 -7.12 8.78 22.27
CA GLU A 4 -5.97 8.52 23.14
C GLU A 4 -4.67 8.75 22.33
N PRO A 5 -3.63 9.33 22.94
CA PRO A 5 -2.36 9.55 22.25
C PRO A 5 -1.81 8.20 21.75
N LEU A 6 -1.33 8.18 20.51
CA LEU A 6 -0.72 6.99 19.90
C LEU A 6 0.48 6.56 20.76
N HIS A 7 0.36 5.44 21.47
CA HIS A 7 1.42 4.88 22.31
C HIS A 7 2.30 3.93 21.50
N PHE A 8 3.56 4.33 21.25
CA PHE A 8 4.51 3.55 20.46
C PHE A 8 5.62 2.95 21.33
N ASN A 9 5.84 1.64 21.25
CA ASN A 9 6.95 0.95 21.91
C ASN A 9 7.95 0.41 20.87
N LEU A 10 9.12 1.03 20.79
CA LEU A 10 10.19 0.63 19.86
C LEU A 10 10.72 -0.79 20.18
N HIS A 11 10.60 -1.25 21.43
CA HIS A 11 11.14 -2.55 21.86
C HIS A 11 10.36 -3.77 21.39
N ASP A 12 9.11 -3.59 20.95
CA ASP A 12 8.32 -4.68 20.38
C ASP A 12 8.59 -4.88 18.87
N THR A 13 9.42 -4.02 18.27
CA THR A 13 9.85 -4.15 16.88
C THR A 13 11.21 -4.85 16.77
N PRO A 14 11.38 -5.86 15.90
CA PRO A 14 12.69 -6.42 15.63
C PRO A 14 13.55 -5.34 14.96
N GLY A 15 14.62 -4.91 15.64
CA GLY A 15 15.47 -3.82 15.18
C GLY A 15 16.15 -4.09 13.82
N PRO A 16 16.54 -3.02 13.08
CA PRO A 16 17.17 -3.12 11.78
C PRO A 16 18.60 -3.65 11.94
N GLY A 17 18.75 -4.97 11.99
CA GLY A 17 20.03 -5.64 12.25
C GLY A 17 19.94 -7.14 12.53
N GLN A 18 18.74 -7.69 12.76
CA GLN A 18 18.56 -9.15 12.90
C GLN A 18 18.24 -9.82 11.54
N ALA A 19 19.04 -9.54 10.52
CA ALA A 19 19.18 -10.46 9.41
C ALA A 19 20.25 -11.47 9.80
N SER A 20 19.82 -12.66 10.26
CA SER A 20 20.75 -13.75 10.56
C SER A 20 21.63 -14.07 9.34
N PRO A 21 22.97 -14.13 9.50
CA PRO A 21 23.84 -14.56 8.41
C PRO A 21 23.62 -16.06 8.18
N SER A 22 23.13 -16.42 7.00
CA SER A 22 23.17 -17.81 6.53
C SER A 22 24.63 -18.28 6.46
N SER A 23 24.98 -19.23 7.32
CA SER A 23 26.29 -19.87 7.36
C SER A 23 26.10 -21.41 7.24
N PRO A 24 27.15 -22.18 6.91
CA PRO A 24 27.28 -22.79 5.59
C PRO A 24 27.15 -24.32 5.55
N VAL A 25 26.95 -24.82 4.34
CA VAL A 25 27.15 -26.18 3.78
C VAL A 25 27.58 -27.28 4.78
N ALA A 26 26.67 -28.25 4.97
CA ALA A 26 27.02 -29.61 5.37
C ALA A 26 26.63 -30.58 4.24
N SER A 27 27.63 -31.25 3.69
CA SER A 27 27.51 -32.32 2.71
C SER A 27 26.78 -33.52 3.30
N ALA A 28 25.70 -33.99 2.66
CA ALA A 28 25.13 -35.30 2.91
C ALA A 28 24.59 -35.90 1.59
N GLU A 29 25.26 -36.97 1.19
CA GLU A 29 24.89 -38.12 0.35
C GLU A 29 23.69 -38.03 -0.61
N LEU A 30 24.02 -38.33 -1.87
CA LEU A 30 23.13 -38.54 -3.01
C LEU A 30 22.19 -39.74 -2.78
N SER A 31 20.89 -39.47 -2.70
CA SER A 31 19.81 -40.42 -3.07
C SER A 31 19.08 -39.87 -4.31
N PRO A 32 18.63 -40.72 -5.25
CA PRO A 32 17.98 -40.25 -6.46
C PRO A 32 16.51 -39.95 -6.13
N GLU A 33 16.22 -38.74 -5.69
CA GLU A 33 14.84 -38.30 -5.52
C GLU A 33 14.16 -38.01 -6.85
N ASN A 34 12.93 -38.50 -6.95
CA ASN A 34 11.96 -38.29 -8.01
C ASN A 34 12.01 -36.86 -8.56
N GLY A 35 12.48 -36.71 -9.79
CA GLY A 35 12.37 -35.47 -10.54
C GLY A 35 10.89 -35.16 -10.81
N VAL A 36 10.26 -34.40 -9.91
CA VAL A 36 9.10 -33.59 -10.28
C VAL A 36 9.62 -32.62 -11.32
N VAL A 37 9.35 -32.93 -12.60
CA VAL A 37 9.51 -31.97 -13.68
C VAL A 37 8.50 -30.87 -13.39
N THR A 38 8.91 -29.85 -12.65
CA THR A 38 8.14 -28.62 -12.56
C THR A 38 8.14 -28.03 -13.96
N GLU A 39 6.97 -28.00 -14.61
CA GLU A 39 6.83 -27.28 -15.87
C GLU A 39 7.41 -25.87 -15.69
N PRO A 40 8.21 -25.36 -16.65
CA PRO A 40 8.71 -24.00 -16.54
C PRO A 40 7.51 -23.06 -16.42
N PRO A 41 7.58 -22.02 -15.57
CA PRO A 41 6.48 -21.10 -15.40
C PRO A 41 6.06 -20.53 -16.76
N VAL A 42 4.74 -20.49 -17.00
CA VAL A 42 4.18 -19.97 -18.25
C VAL A 42 4.78 -18.59 -18.53
N PRO A 43 5.41 -18.35 -19.69
CA PRO A 43 6.01 -17.05 -20.00
C PRO A 43 5.00 -15.91 -19.91
N TYR A 44 5.40 -14.75 -19.39
CA TYR A 44 4.51 -13.58 -19.26
C TYR A 44 3.83 -13.18 -20.57
N SER A 45 4.50 -13.34 -21.71
CA SER A 45 3.92 -13.10 -23.03
C SER A 45 2.71 -14.00 -23.33
N GLN A 46 2.73 -15.25 -22.88
CA GLN A 46 1.61 -16.19 -23.00
C GLN A 46 0.51 -15.85 -21.99
N GLN A 47 0.86 -15.54 -20.74
CA GLN A 47 -0.09 -15.12 -19.71
C GLN A 47 -0.89 -13.90 -20.17
N ARG A 48 -0.23 -12.88 -20.72
CA ARG A 48 -0.84 -11.68 -21.29
C ARG A 48 -1.91 -12.02 -22.33
N LEU A 49 -1.62 -12.94 -23.26
CA LEU A 49 -2.57 -13.34 -24.31
C LEU A 49 -3.80 -14.06 -23.73
N VAL A 50 -3.62 -14.88 -22.69
CA VAL A 50 -4.73 -15.55 -22.00
C VAL A 50 -5.63 -14.52 -21.32
N LEU A 51 -5.04 -13.54 -20.64
CA LEU A 51 -5.78 -12.47 -19.96
C LEU A 51 -6.58 -11.61 -20.94
N ILE A 52 -5.97 -11.20 -22.06
CA ILE A 52 -6.67 -10.44 -23.12
C ILE A 52 -7.85 -11.23 -23.68
N ARG A 53 -7.68 -12.53 -23.96
CA ARG A 53 -8.77 -13.39 -24.43
C ARG A 53 -9.87 -13.52 -23.38
N GLY A 54 -9.51 -13.67 -22.11
CA GLY A 54 -10.47 -13.70 -21.00
C GLY A 54 -11.33 -12.42 -20.96
N LEU A 55 -10.70 -11.25 -21.10
CA LEU A 55 -11.39 -9.96 -21.13
C LEU A 55 -12.34 -9.82 -22.32
N GLN A 56 -12.05 -10.41 -23.48
CA GLN A 56 -12.94 -10.38 -24.65
C GLN A 56 -14.26 -11.13 -24.41
N HIS A 57 -14.29 -12.06 -23.45
CA HIS A 57 -15.48 -12.84 -23.11
C HIS A 57 -16.30 -12.26 -21.95
N LEU A 58 -15.84 -11.16 -21.34
CA LEU A 58 -16.52 -10.50 -20.23
C LEU A 58 -17.14 -9.18 -20.69
N ALA A 59 -18.39 -8.95 -20.29
CA ALA A 59 -19.02 -7.65 -20.47
C ALA A 59 -18.26 -6.57 -19.68
N PRO A 60 -18.26 -5.30 -20.12
CA PRO A 60 -17.54 -4.23 -19.43
C PRO A 60 -17.90 -4.05 -17.95
N ILE A 61 -19.15 -4.30 -17.56
CA ILE A 61 -19.63 -4.18 -16.18
C ILE A 61 -19.44 -5.46 -15.34
N ASP A 62 -18.86 -6.51 -15.90
CA ASP A 62 -18.68 -7.78 -15.18
C ASP A 62 -17.66 -7.60 -14.04
N PRO A 63 -18.01 -7.90 -12.76
CA PRO A 63 -17.10 -7.71 -11.63
C PRO A 63 -15.78 -8.48 -11.76
N ARG A 64 -15.79 -9.64 -12.44
CA ARG A 64 -14.59 -10.46 -12.66
C ARG A 64 -13.56 -9.76 -13.54
N ARG A 65 -13.98 -8.75 -14.29
CA ARG A 65 -13.15 -8.01 -15.23
C ARG A 65 -12.04 -7.24 -14.50
N VAL A 66 -12.31 -6.74 -13.29
CA VAL A 66 -11.33 -6.02 -12.46
C VAL A 66 -10.12 -6.89 -12.15
N ASP A 67 -10.33 -8.12 -11.67
CA ASP A 67 -9.23 -9.03 -11.33
C ASP A 67 -8.37 -9.40 -12.55
N LEU A 68 -9.01 -9.59 -13.72
CA LEU A 68 -8.30 -9.85 -14.98
C LEU A 68 -7.51 -8.63 -15.45
N LEU A 69 -8.06 -7.43 -15.30
CA LEU A 69 -7.39 -6.17 -15.65
C LEU A 69 -6.17 -5.90 -14.76
N LEU A 70 -6.29 -6.10 -13.44
CA LEU A 70 -5.15 -5.95 -12.52
C LEU A 70 -4.07 -7.01 -12.77
N SER A 71 -4.47 -8.24 -13.09
CA SER A 71 -3.53 -9.29 -13.51
C SER A 71 -2.83 -8.94 -14.83
N LEU A 72 -3.57 -8.38 -15.78
CA LEU A 72 -3.03 -7.93 -17.07
C LEU A 72 -2.04 -6.79 -16.86
N SER A 73 -2.40 -5.80 -16.05
CA SER A 73 -1.52 -4.69 -15.67
C SER A 73 -0.20 -5.19 -15.13
N LYS A 74 -0.23 -6.05 -14.11
CA LYS A 74 0.98 -6.64 -13.53
C LYS A 74 1.85 -7.32 -14.58
N VAL A 75 1.26 -8.20 -15.40
CA VAL A 75 2.00 -8.91 -16.45
C VAL A 75 2.59 -7.95 -17.49
N CYS A 76 1.85 -6.90 -17.85
CA CYS A 76 2.33 -5.88 -18.78
C CYS A 76 3.47 -5.04 -18.19
N THR A 77 3.42 -4.68 -16.91
CA THR A 77 4.53 -4.02 -16.20
C THR A 77 5.79 -4.87 -16.23
N GLU A 78 5.69 -6.17 -15.91
CA GLU A 78 6.83 -7.11 -15.97
C GLU A 78 7.40 -7.28 -17.40
N LEU A 79 6.58 -7.05 -18.42
CA LEU A 79 6.97 -7.08 -19.83
C LEU A 79 7.47 -5.72 -20.35
N ASN A 80 7.61 -4.70 -19.49
CA ASN A 80 7.91 -3.32 -19.87
C ASN A 80 6.94 -2.74 -20.92
N LYS A 81 5.64 -3.07 -20.76
CA LYS A 81 4.54 -2.54 -21.57
C LYS A 81 3.70 -1.56 -20.74
N GLY A 82 4.32 -0.45 -20.36
CA GLY A 82 3.73 0.51 -19.42
C GLY A 82 2.39 1.09 -19.89
N GLU A 83 2.28 1.50 -21.16
CA GLU A 83 1.02 2.02 -21.73
C GLU A 83 -0.15 1.00 -21.60
N GLU A 84 0.07 -0.26 -21.95
CA GLU A 84 -0.96 -1.30 -21.84
C GLU A 84 -1.27 -1.65 -20.36
N ALA A 85 -0.25 -1.59 -19.48
CA ALA A 85 -0.47 -1.77 -18.05
C ALA A 85 -1.29 -0.61 -17.45
N TRP A 86 -1.04 0.60 -17.93
CA TRP A 86 -1.74 1.81 -17.53
C TRP A 86 -3.20 1.77 -17.96
N GLU A 87 -3.47 1.46 -19.22
CA GLU A 87 -4.84 1.30 -19.73
C GLU A 87 -5.63 0.27 -18.92
N ALA A 88 -5.02 -0.90 -18.65
CA ALA A 88 -5.67 -1.95 -17.87
C ALA A 88 -5.97 -1.51 -16.43
N SER A 89 -5.01 -0.85 -15.77
CA SER A 89 -5.20 -0.35 -14.41
C SER A 89 -6.21 0.80 -14.34
N ARG A 90 -6.23 1.66 -15.36
CA ARG A 90 -7.17 2.79 -15.44
C ARG A 90 -8.59 2.29 -15.63
N GLU A 91 -8.81 1.33 -16.52
CA GLU A 91 -10.11 0.69 -16.69
C GLU A 91 -10.57 0.02 -15.39
N ALA A 92 -9.68 -0.71 -14.70
CA ALA A 92 -10.00 -1.32 -13.41
C ALA A 92 -10.38 -0.27 -12.36
N PHE A 93 -9.65 0.84 -12.30
CA PHE A 93 -9.92 1.94 -11.38
C PHE A 93 -11.31 2.53 -11.62
N ASP A 94 -11.63 2.88 -12.87
CA ASP A 94 -12.91 3.49 -13.23
C ASP A 94 -14.10 2.55 -12.96
N LEU A 95 -13.94 1.24 -13.21
CA LEU A 95 -14.95 0.23 -12.87
C LEU A 95 -15.19 0.11 -11.36
N CYS A 96 -14.13 0.07 -10.57
CA CYS A 96 -14.23 0.00 -9.11
C CYS A 96 -14.91 1.27 -8.53
N MET A 97 -14.54 2.44 -9.05
CA MET A 97 -15.16 3.71 -8.66
C MET A 97 -16.66 3.74 -8.97
N ALA A 98 -17.06 3.25 -10.14
CA ALA A 98 -18.48 3.17 -10.53
C ALA A 98 -19.30 2.26 -9.62
N CYS A 99 -18.69 1.18 -9.12
CA CYS A 99 -19.33 0.21 -8.22
C CYS A 99 -19.17 0.56 -6.73
N ALA A 100 -18.48 1.65 -6.38
CA ALA A 100 -18.08 1.98 -5.02
C ALA A 100 -17.27 0.86 -4.32
N ASP A 101 -16.50 0.08 -5.09
CA ASP A 101 -15.50 -0.85 -4.56
C ASP A 101 -14.22 -0.06 -4.24
N TRP A 102 -14.18 0.52 -3.04
CA TRP A 102 -13.07 1.38 -2.62
C TRP A 102 -11.74 0.62 -2.54
N GLN A 103 -11.76 -0.64 -2.09
CA GLN A 103 -10.54 -1.44 -2.00
C GLN A 103 -10.00 -1.79 -3.38
N GLY A 104 -10.89 -2.19 -4.31
CA GLY A 104 -10.53 -2.41 -5.70
C GLY A 104 -9.98 -1.15 -6.36
N ALA A 105 -10.61 0.01 -6.12
CA ALA A 105 -10.15 1.29 -6.66
C ALA A 105 -8.77 1.69 -6.10
N ALA A 106 -8.54 1.53 -4.80
CA ALA A 106 -7.24 1.82 -4.19
C ALA A 106 -6.13 0.92 -4.76
N ARG A 107 -6.38 -0.38 -4.92
CA ARG A 107 -5.45 -1.32 -5.57
C ARG A 107 -5.19 -0.99 -7.03
N ALA A 108 -6.21 -0.55 -7.77
CA ALA A 108 -6.04 -0.10 -9.15
C ALA A 108 -5.22 1.19 -9.25
N GLY A 109 -5.39 2.12 -8.30
CA GLY A 109 -4.56 3.32 -8.18
C GLY A 109 -3.09 3.00 -7.87
N GLU A 110 -2.84 2.02 -6.99
CA GLU A 110 -1.49 1.49 -6.76
C GLU A 110 -0.92 0.84 -8.04
N ALA A 111 -1.73 0.06 -8.75
CA ALA A 111 -1.31 -0.55 -10.02
C ALA A 111 -0.93 0.51 -11.07
N LEU A 112 -1.66 1.62 -11.16
CA LEU A 112 -1.31 2.78 -12.00
C LEU A 112 0.05 3.38 -11.62
N PHE A 113 0.35 3.47 -10.33
CA PHE A 113 1.67 3.92 -9.87
C PHE A 113 2.80 2.97 -10.33
N LEU A 114 2.56 1.67 -10.23
CA LEU A 114 3.55 0.65 -10.59
C LEU A 114 3.86 0.57 -12.10
N THR A 115 3.07 1.19 -12.97
CA THR A 115 3.38 1.21 -14.41
C THR A 115 4.50 2.18 -14.76
N ASN A 116 4.81 3.14 -13.87
CA ASN A 116 5.78 4.21 -14.08
C ASN A 116 5.48 5.11 -15.30
N GLU A 117 4.22 5.16 -15.74
CA GLU A 117 3.76 6.01 -16.82
C GLU A 117 3.49 7.46 -16.36
N ALA A 118 3.24 8.35 -17.32
CA ALA A 118 2.81 9.71 -17.03
C ALA A 118 1.52 9.70 -16.19
N GLY A 119 1.59 10.24 -14.98
CA GLY A 119 0.48 10.24 -14.01
C GLY A 119 0.58 9.13 -12.95
N ALA A 120 1.63 8.32 -12.90
CA ALA A 120 1.85 7.31 -11.86
C ALA A 120 1.74 7.88 -10.43
N LEU A 121 2.39 9.02 -10.16
CA LEU A 121 2.31 9.71 -8.87
C LEU A 121 0.90 10.20 -8.55
N GLN A 122 0.17 10.67 -9.56
CA GLN A 122 -1.24 11.03 -9.42
C GLN A 122 -2.05 9.78 -9.03
N GLY A 123 -1.85 8.64 -9.70
CA GLY A 123 -2.47 7.36 -9.35
C GLY A 123 -2.22 6.93 -7.90
N LEU A 124 -0.98 7.06 -7.42
CA LEU A 124 -0.65 6.79 -6.02
C LEU A 124 -1.41 7.71 -5.06
N ALA A 125 -1.47 9.01 -5.36
CA ALA A 125 -2.18 9.95 -4.52
C ALA A 125 -3.69 9.64 -4.41
N HIS A 126 -4.30 9.22 -5.52
CA HIS A 126 -5.68 8.74 -5.54
C HIS A 126 -5.87 7.47 -4.71
N ALA A 127 -4.93 6.53 -4.80
CA ALA A 127 -4.96 5.29 -4.02
C ALA A 127 -4.88 5.57 -2.52
N ILE A 128 -3.93 6.41 -2.09
CA ILE A 128 -3.72 6.74 -0.68
C ILE A 128 -4.96 7.43 -0.10
N TRP A 129 -5.51 8.40 -0.81
CA TRP A 129 -6.69 9.11 -0.32
C TRP A 129 -7.87 8.15 -0.10
N LEU A 130 -8.11 7.22 -1.03
CA LEU A 130 -9.14 6.18 -0.88
C LEU A 130 -8.82 5.26 0.29
N ALA A 131 -7.58 4.76 0.39
CA ALA A 131 -7.11 3.85 1.42
C ALA A 131 -7.30 4.41 2.84
N VAL A 132 -7.03 5.70 3.03
CA VAL A 132 -7.15 6.38 4.33
C VAL A 132 -8.60 6.78 4.63
N THR A 133 -9.39 7.11 3.60
CA THR A 133 -10.76 7.64 3.78
C THR A 133 -11.82 6.56 3.98
N PHE A 134 -11.70 5.42 3.31
CA PHE A 134 -12.71 4.36 3.31
C PHE A 134 -12.27 3.12 4.10
N PRO A 135 -13.21 2.27 4.57
CA PRO A 135 -12.90 1.05 5.32
C PRO A 135 -12.29 -0.02 4.41
N ILE A 136 -11.00 0.16 4.10
CA ILE A 136 -10.18 -0.76 3.31
C ILE A 136 -9.30 -1.57 4.28
N ALA A 137 -9.01 -2.82 3.93
CA ALA A 137 -8.20 -3.71 4.75
C ALA A 137 -6.87 -3.05 5.15
N VAL A 138 -6.48 -3.21 6.41
CA VAL A 138 -5.25 -2.63 6.99
C VAL A 138 -4.04 -2.97 6.15
N LYS A 139 -3.87 -4.25 5.79
CA LYS A 139 -2.77 -4.70 4.94
C LYS A 139 -2.69 -3.96 3.61
N VAL A 140 -3.82 -3.77 2.92
CA VAL A 140 -3.85 -3.07 1.63
C VAL A 140 -3.48 -1.60 1.82
N THR A 141 -3.97 -0.98 2.89
CA THR A 141 -3.64 0.42 3.20
C THR A 141 -2.15 0.59 3.50
N HIS A 142 -1.55 -0.34 4.25
CA HIS A 142 -0.11 -0.35 4.51
C HIS A 142 0.71 -0.53 3.23
N ASP A 143 0.37 -1.52 2.40
CA ASP A 143 1.07 -1.78 1.13
C ASP A 143 1.12 -0.50 0.25
N ILE A 144 0.02 0.26 0.20
CA ILE A 144 -0.08 1.53 -0.55
C ILE A 144 0.72 2.66 0.13
N LEU A 145 0.63 2.84 1.45
CA LEU A 145 1.38 3.87 2.17
C LEU A 145 2.89 3.63 2.11
N GLU A 146 3.32 2.37 2.12
CA GLU A 146 4.73 1.99 1.94
C GLU A 146 5.25 2.45 0.56
N ARG A 147 4.41 2.54 -0.47
CA ARG A 147 4.82 3.14 -1.76
C ARG A 147 5.20 4.61 -1.60
N LEU A 148 4.43 5.39 -0.86
CA LEU A 148 4.74 6.80 -0.60
C LEU A 148 6.02 6.95 0.21
N ILE A 149 6.21 6.10 1.22
CA ILE A 149 7.43 6.10 2.05
C ILE A 149 8.67 5.82 1.18
N ASN A 150 8.57 4.86 0.26
CA ASN A 150 9.66 4.51 -0.63
C ASN A 150 9.93 5.57 -1.70
N GLU A 151 8.91 6.32 -2.13
CA GLU A 151 9.04 7.42 -3.09
C GLU A 151 9.64 8.68 -2.45
N ALA A 152 9.36 8.92 -1.17
CA ALA A 152 9.81 10.10 -0.44
C ALA A 152 10.75 9.75 0.75
N PRO A 153 11.84 8.98 0.52
CA PRO A 153 12.72 8.61 1.61
C PRO A 153 13.39 9.86 2.18
N HIS A 154 13.41 9.96 3.51
CA HIS A 154 14.01 11.09 4.26
C HIS A 154 13.23 12.42 4.18
N ASP A 155 11.98 12.42 3.72
CA ASP A 155 11.08 13.58 3.77
C ASP A 155 10.10 13.44 4.96
N ASP A 156 9.67 14.57 5.51
CA ASP A 156 8.61 14.65 6.54
C ASP A 156 7.34 13.91 6.09
N ILE A 157 7.06 13.87 4.78
CA ILE A 157 5.90 13.14 4.27
C ILE A 157 5.99 11.62 4.50
N ALA A 158 7.18 11.02 4.48
CA ALA A 158 7.32 9.60 4.81
C ALA A 158 7.03 9.34 6.29
N ALA A 159 7.41 10.26 7.17
CA ALA A 159 7.08 10.20 8.59
C ALA A 159 5.57 10.29 8.82
N VAL A 160 4.90 11.21 8.12
CA VAL A 160 3.44 11.34 8.14
C VAL A 160 2.74 10.09 7.58
N ALA A 161 3.24 9.51 6.49
CA ALA A 161 2.70 8.28 5.91
C ALA A 161 2.85 7.08 6.86
N ALA A 162 3.98 6.98 7.55
CA ALA A 162 4.22 5.94 8.56
C ALA A 162 3.31 6.10 9.78
N ALA A 163 3.15 7.31 10.31
CA ALA A 163 2.21 7.60 11.39
C ALA A 163 0.77 7.30 10.97
N THR A 164 0.41 7.60 9.71
CA THR A 164 -0.89 7.25 9.14
C THR A 164 -1.11 5.74 9.08
N ALA A 165 -0.09 4.95 8.71
CA ALA A 165 -0.19 3.49 8.72
C ALA A 165 -0.49 2.96 10.13
N HIS A 166 0.23 3.46 11.15
CA HIS A 166 -0.02 3.12 12.54
C HIS A 166 -1.44 3.48 12.99
N TYR A 167 -1.86 4.71 12.72
CA TYR A 167 -3.21 5.16 13.05
C TYR A 167 -4.28 4.28 12.40
N ILE A 168 -4.10 3.86 11.15
CA ILE A 168 -5.04 2.98 10.45
C ILE A 168 -5.05 1.58 11.06
N ALA A 169 -3.89 1.04 11.46
CA ALA A 169 -3.80 -0.24 12.14
C ALA A 169 -4.54 -0.24 13.48
N ASP A 170 -4.44 0.85 14.24
CA ASP A 170 -5.17 0.99 15.51
C ASP A 170 -6.67 1.19 15.29
N LEU A 171 -7.04 2.02 14.31
CA LEU A 171 -8.45 2.35 14.04
C LEU A 171 -9.24 1.17 13.46
N ARG A 172 -8.60 0.36 12.61
CA ARG A 172 -9.27 -0.68 11.81
C ARG A 172 -8.83 -2.10 12.14
N GLY A 173 -7.68 -2.27 12.79
CA GLY A 173 -7.19 -3.57 13.22
C GLY A 173 -8.02 -4.06 14.38
N GLY A 174 -8.72 -5.18 14.21
CA GLY A 174 -9.44 -5.82 15.31
C GLY A 174 -8.51 -6.35 16.40
N ASP A 175 -9.08 -7.00 17.40
CA ASP A 175 -8.31 -7.63 18.50
C ASP A 175 -7.84 -9.06 18.14
N ASP A 176 -8.02 -9.47 16.89
CA ASP A 176 -7.59 -10.77 16.40
C ASP A 176 -6.11 -10.78 15.98
N GLU A 177 -5.61 -11.96 15.61
CA GLU A 177 -4.23 -12.15 15.16
C GLU A 177 -3.89 -11.26 13.96
N ALA A 178 -4.82 -11.10 13.00
CA ALA A 178 -4.62 -10.25 11.83
C ALA A 178 -4.52 -8.75 12.20
N GLY A 179 -5.31 -8.29 13.17
CA GLY A 179 -5.20 -6.94 13.71
C GLY A 179 -3.88 -6.70 14.42
N GLN A 180 -3.41 -7.68 15.21
CA GLN A 180 -2.10 -7.60 15.87
C GLN A 180 -0.95 -7.58 14.86
N GLU A 181 -0.96 -8.46 13.85
CA GLU A 181 0.01 -8.43 12.75
C GLU A 181 0.05 -7.07 12.05
N GLY A 182 -1.12 -6.45 11.86
CA GLY A 182 -1.26 -5.11 11.31
C GLY A 182 -0.52 -4.06 12.16
N ARG A 183 -0.75 -4.04 13.47
CA ARG A 183 -0.09 -3.13 14.41
C ARG A 183 1.42 -3.36 14.47
N ASP A 184 1.85 -4.61 14.54
CA ASP A 184 3.28 -4.97 14.54
C ASP A 184 3.97 -4.51 13.24
N ASN A 185 3.30 -4.67 12.09
CA ASN A 185 3.82 -4.18 10.82
C ASN A 185 3.93 -2.66 10.79
N ALA A 186 2.89 -1.94 11.23
CA ALA A 186 2.93 -0.49 11.30
C ALA A 186 4.02 0.01 12.25
N ALA A 187 4.22 -0.68 13.38
CA ALA A 187 5.29 -0.38 14.31
C ALA A 187 6.67 -0.48 13.64
N ARG A 188 6.91 -1.57 12.89
CA ARG A 188 8.13 -1.74 12.09
C ARG A 188 8.32 -0.64 11.04
N ILE A 189 7.25 -0.22 10.35
CA ILE A 189 7.31 0.86 9.35
C ILE A 189 7.78 2.17 10.02
N VAL A 190 7.14 2.56 11.12
CA VAL A 190 7.46 3.80 11.84
C VAL A 190 8.90 3.76 12.38
N ALA A 191 9.35 2.65 12.96
CA ALA A 191 10.72 2.49 13.43
C ALA A 191 11.76 2.63 12.30
N ASN A 192 11.49 2.02 11.14
CA ASN A 192 12.35 2.14 9.96
C ASN A 192 12.43 3.58 9.45
N VAL A 193 11.29 4.29 9.41
CA VAL A 193 11.25 5.68 8.99
C VAL A 193 11.94 6.58 10.00
N SER A 194 11.73 6.42 11.30
CA SER A 194 12.41 7.23 12.32
C SER A 194 13.92 7.05 12.27
N TRP A 195 14.40 5.83 12.01
CA TRP A 195 15.81 5.55 11.82
C TRP A 195 16.35 6.20 10.54
N SER A 196 15.68 6.01 9.41
CA SER A 196 16.10 6.51 8.10
C SER A 196 16.04 8.04 8.00
N HIS A 197 15.01 8.66 8.57
CA HIS A 197 14.77 10.11 8.53
C HIS A 197 15.51 10.86 9.64
N GLY A 198 15.36 10.40 10.90
CA GLY A 198 15.85 11.12 12.08
C GLY A 198 17.12 10.54 12.69
N GLY A 199 17.63 9.41 12.19
CA GLY A 199 18.77 8.71 12.82
C GLY A 199 18.46 8.19 14.22
N VAL A 200 17.17 7.98 14.54
CA VAL A 200 16.68 7.55 15.85
C VAL A 200 17.16 6.13 16.16
N LYS A 201 17.69 5.91 17.37
CA LYS A 201 18.29 4.62 17.78
C LYS A 201 17.78 4.07 19.11
N ASP A 202 17.03 4.86 19.86
CA ASP A 202 16.50 4.51 21.18
C ASP A 202 15.13 5.15 21.41
N GLN A 203 14.44 4.70 22.45
CA GLN A 203 13.06 5.11 22.75
C GLN A 203 12.97 6.60 23.10
N GLU A 204 13.92 7.15 23.85
CA GLU A 204 13.88 8.57 24.23
C GLU A 204 14.00 9.48 23.02
N ALA A 205 14.93 9.16 22.10
CA ALA A 205 15.07 9.84 20.83
C ALA A 205 13.83 9.67 19.95
N PHE A 206 13.18 8.50 20.00
CA PHE A 206 11.94 8.25 19.27
C PHE A 206 10.81 9.15 19.76
N ASP A 207 10.56 9.20 21.08
CA ASP A 207 9.49 10.00 21.66
C ASP A 207 9.67 11.50 21.35
N ILE A 208 10.91 11.96 21.36
CA ILE A 208 11.26 13.34 20.97
C ILE A 208 11.00 13.56 19.48
N TRP A 209 11.48 12.66 18.62
CA TRP A 209 11.28 12.75 17.17
C TRP A 209 9.79 12.76 16.82
N PHE A 210 9.03 11.82 17.36
CA PHE A 210 7.60 11.68 17.10
C PHE A 210 6.82 12.96 17.45
N ARG A 211 7.14 13.57 18.60
CA ARG A 211 6.53 14.83 19.05
C ARG A 211 6.97 16.05 18.23
N ILE A 212 8.26 16.17 17.92
CA ILE A 212 8.77 17.33 17.14
C ILE A 212 8.15 17.36 15.74
N HIS A 213 7.92 16.18 15.15
CA HIS A 213 7.24 16.05 13.86
C HIS A 213 5.70 16.03 13.96
N ASN A 214 5.12 16.24 15.15
CA ASN A 214 3.68 16.23 15.44
C ASN A 214 2.96 14.99 14.90
N LEU A 215 3.57 13.82 15.08
CA LEU A 215 3.04 12.54 14.61
C LEU A 215 2.12 11.85 15.63
N ASP A 216 1.99 12.44 16.83
CA ASP A 216 1.19 11.98 17.96
C ASP A 216 -0.28 12.39 17.92
N ASP A 217 -0.65 13.29 17.01
CA ASP A 217 -2.01 13.78 16.85
C ASP A 217 -2.51 13.66 15.39
N PRO A 218 -3.50 12.78 15.11
CA PRO A 218 -4.06 12.62 13.76
C PRO A 218 -4.71 13.90 13.22
N ASP A 219 -5.23 14.77 14.09
CA ASP A 219 -5.79 16.05 13.65
C ASP A 219 -4.70 17.00 13.13
N THR A 220 -3.44 16.74 13.47
CA THR A 220 -2.28 17.49 12.99
C THR A 220 -1.65 16.84 11.75
N PHE A 221 -1.36 15.53 11.75
CA PHE A 221 -0.63 14.90 10.64
C PHE A 221 -1.51 14.50 9.43
N LEU A 222 -2.80 14.19 9.60
CA LEU A 222 -3.67 13.85 8.46
C LEU A 222 -3.89 15.03 7.49
N PRO A 223 -4.05 16.29 7.94
CA PRO A 223 -4.05 17.45 7.05
C PRO A 223 -2.73 17.63 6.28
N LEU A 224 -1.59 17.27 6.87
CA LEU A 224 -0.28 17.30 6.19
C LEU A 224 -0.23 16.26 5.08
N LEU A 225 -0.72 15.04 5.33
CA LEU A 225 -0.86 14.01 4.29
C LEU A 225 -1.73 14.54 3.15
N ALA A 226 -2.93 15.02 3.45
CA ALA A 226 -3.87 15.54 2.45
C ALA A 226 -3.25 16.65 1.59
N SER A 227 -2.55 17.60 2.23
CA SER A 227 -1.85 18.69 1.55
C SER A 227 -0.74 18.18 0.62
N SER A 228 -0.05 17.10 0.99
CA SER A 228 0.95 16.47 0.13
C SER A 228 0.31 15.77 -1.06
N LEU A 229 -0.79 15.04 -0.85
CA LEU A 229 -1.54 14.42 -1.94
C LEU A 229 -2.08 15.47 -2.94
N ASP A 230 -2.50 16.64 -2.45
CA ASP A 230 -2.89 17.77 -3.32
C ASP A 230 -1.73 18.27 -4.20
N LYS A 231 -0.51 18.29 -3.66
CA LYS A 231 0.69 18.64 -4.45
C LYS A 231 1.01 17.54 -5.47
N MET A 232 0.92 16.26 -5.08
CA MET A 232 1.19 15.12 -5.97
C MET A 232 0.22 15.06 -7.16
N THR A 233 -1.03 15.46 -6.94
CA THR A 233 -2.05 15.55 -8.00
C THR A 233 -1.99 16.85 -8.79
N GLY A 234 -1.23 17.86 -8.32
CA GLY A 234 -1.31 19.22 -8.86
C GLY A 234 -2.71 19.85 -8.71
N GLY A 235 -3.52 19.34 -7.78
CA GLY A 235 -4.94 19.69 -7.63
C GLY A 235 -5.88 19.01 -8.63
N ASP A 236 -5.36 18.20 -9.57
CA ASP A 236 -6.17 17.47 -10.55
C ASP A 236 -6.64 16.12 -9.97
N TRP A 237 -7.78 16.13 -9.30
CA TRP A 237 -8.40 14.93 -8.75
C TRP A 237 -9.37 14.30 -9.76
N TRP A 238 -9.27 12.99 -9.97
CA TRP A 238 -10.14 12.18 -10.84
C TRP A 238 -11.55 11.98 -10.26
N TYR A 239 -11.76 12.34 -9.00
CA TYR A 239 -13.05 12.24 -8.32
C TYR A 239 -13.27 13.42 -7.37
N ASP A 240 -14.54 13.71 -7.08
CA ASP A 240 -14.94 14.71 -6.11
C ASP A 240 -14.82 14.16 -4.68
N ARG A 241 -13.74 14.54 -3.99
CA ARG A 241 -13.43 14.11 -2.63
C ARG A 241 -14.50 14.52 -1.61
N ASP A 242 -15.09 15.69 -1.77
CA ASP A 242 -16.06 16.22 -0.81
C ASP A 242 -17.42 15.51 -1.01
N ALA A 243 -17.83 15.29 -2.26
CA ALA A 243 -19.00 14.47 -2.57
C ALA A 243 -18.84 13.02 -2.07
N LEU A 244 -17.63 12.46 -2.14
CA LEU A 244 -17.35 11.12 -1.62
C LEU A 244 -17.37 11.07 -0.09
N ARG A 245 -16.77 12.04 0.61
CA ARG A 245 -16.83 12.12 2.08
C ARG A 245 -18.26 12.27 2.59
N ALA A 246 -19.10 13.04 1.91
CA ALA A 246 -20.50 13.21 2.26
C ALA A 246 -21.33 11.91 2.21
N ARG A 247 -20.80 10.84 1.58
CA ARG A 247 -21.43 9.51 1.55
C ARG A 247 -21.05 8.62 2.74
N ILE A 248 -20.04 9.00 3.52
CA ILE A 248 -19.62 8.25 4.70
C ILE A 248 -20.67 8.51 5.78
N PRO A 249 -21.33 7.47 6.33
CA PRO A 249 -22.27 7.67 7.43
C PRO A 249 -21.57 8.36 8.60
N GLU A 250 -22.19 9.39 9.18
CA GLU A 250 -21.77 9.89 10.49
C GLU A 250 -21.86 8.70 11.45
N GLN A 251 -20.74 8.31 12.06
CA GLN A 251 -20.76 7.28 13.09
C GLN A 251 -21.71 7.76 14.19
N GLN A 252 -22.83 7.08 14.37
CA GLN A 252 -23.68 7.27 15.54
C GLN A 252 -22.97 6.61 16.71
N ASP A 253 -22.56 7.44 17.68
CA ASP A 253 -22.00 7.06 18.97
C ASP A 253 -22.84 6.01 19.71
#